data_AF-A0A1V4Y601-F1
#
_entry.id   AF-A0A1V4Y601-F1
#
_cell.length_a   1.000
_cell.length_b   1.000
_cell.length_c   1.000
_cell.angle_alpha   90.00
_cell.angle_beta   90.00
_cell.angle_gamma   90.00
#
_symmetry.space_group_name_H-M   'P 1'
#
loop_
_entity.id
_entity.type
_entity.pdbx_description
1 polymer ?
#
loop_
_entity_poly.entity_id
_entity_poly.type
_entity_poly.pdbx_seq_one_letter_code
_entity_poly.pdbx_strand_id
1 'polypeptide(L)' 'MQSIELKEGDVWGHRKDINEYYKLPKELFNRLKQWPADKMPEQDIIEKLTRETRLGPDLIAFLVRDN' A
#
# COMPACT_ATOMS: atom_id res chain seq x y z
N MET A 1 -1.27 -2.85 -21.04
CA MET A 1 -1.70 -1.57 -20.43
C MET A 1 -2.03 -1.88 -18.99
N GLN A 2 -1.20 -1.44 -18.03
CA GLN A 2 -1.53 -1.56 -16.61
C GLN A 2 -2.75 -0.66 -16.32
N SER A 3 -3.72 -1.16 -15.57
CA SER A 3 -4.97 -0.48 -15.24
C SER A 3 -4.70 0.72 -14.34
N ILE A 4 -4.41 1.88 -14.95
CA ILE A 4 -4.25 3.14 -14.23
C ILE A 4 -5.65 3.69 -13.94
N GLU A 5 -6.05 3.69 -12.68
CA GLU A 5 -7.28 4.33 -12.21
C GLU A 5 -6.97 5.78 -11.80
N LEU A 6 -7.61 6.74 -12.47
CA LEU A 6 -7.53 8.16 -12.13
C LEU A 6 -8.47 8.45 -10.96
N LYS A 7 -7.91 8.69 -9.77
CA LYS A 7 -8.68 9.20 -8.62
C LYS A 7 -8.57 10.73 -8.58
N GLU A 8 -9.70 11.42 -8.65
CA GLU A 8 -9.75 12.88 -8.45
C GLU A 8 -9.46 13.21 -6.98
N GLY A 9 -8.44 14.04 -6.75
CA GLY A 9 -8.09 14.56 -5.44
C GLY A 9 -7.45 15.93 -5.59
N ASP A 10 -7.84 16.88 -4.73
CA ASP A 10 -7.19 18.18 -4.65
C ASP A 10 -5.78 18.01 -4.06
N VAL A 11 -4.78 18.01 -4.95
CA VAL A 11 -3.36 17.91 -4.60
C VAL A 11 -2.72 19.29 -4.43
N TRP A 12 -3.52 20.37 -4.38
CA TRP A 12 -3.06 21.76 -4.42
C TRP A 12 -3.10 22.48 -3.07
N GLY A 13 -2.93 21.75 -1.97
CA GLY A 13 -2.69 22.31 -0.63
C GLY A 13 -1.19 22.47 -0.33
N HIS A 14 -0.71 23.71 -0.22
CA HIS A 14 0.61 24.12 0.26
C HIS A 14 1.83 23.42 -0.38
N ARG A 15 2.27 23.91 -1.56
CA ARG A 15 3.54 23.52 -2.21
C ARG A 15 4.81 23.60 -1.35
N LYS A 16 4.74 24.19 -0.15
CA LYS A 16 5.84 24.22 0.84
C LYS A 16 5.88 23.03 1.81
N ASP A 17 4.77 22.30 1.94
CA ASP A 17 4.60 21.20 2.90
C ASP A 17 4.33 19.85 2.22
N ILE A 18 4.44 19.79 0.88
CA ILE A 18 4.35 18.54 0.13
C ILE A 18 5.60 17.73 0.48
N ASN A 19 5.48 16.85 1.48
CA ASN A 19 6.49 15.84 1.77
C ASN A 19 6.76 15.08 0.47
N GLU A 20 7.97 15.27 -0.07
CA GLU A 20 8.25 15.01 -1.48
C GLU A 20 7.87 13.59 -1.91
N TYR A 21 8.11 12.58 -1.09
CA TYR A 21 7.64 11.21 -1.34
C TYR A 21 7.52 10.46 -0.01
N TYR A 22 6.44 9.72 0.19
CA TYR A 22 6.36 8.78 1.33
C TYR A 22 7.16 7.52 0.98
N LYS A 23 8.26 7.30 1.69
CA LYS A 23 9.10 6.11 1.50
C LYS A 23 8.49 4.93 2.23
N LEU A 24 8.07 3.92 1.46
CA LEU A 24 7.61 2.66 2.04
C LEU A 24 8.78 1.92 2.75
N PRO A 25 8.59 1.44 3.98
CA PRO A 25 9.61 0.67 4.70
C PRO A 25 9.89 -0.66 3.98
N LYS A 26 11.14 -1.12 3.98
CA LYS A 26 11.52 -2.39 3.32
C LYS A 26 10.88 -3.60 4.00
N GLU A 27 10.62 -3.48 5.29
CA GLU A 27 9.96 -4.47 6.14
C GLU A 27 8.57 -4.84 5.60
N LEU A 28 7.86 -3.88 4.99
CA LEU A 28 6.57 -4.11 4.33
C LEU A 28 6.71 -5.14 3.20
N PHE A 29 7.69 -4.94 2.32
CA PHE A 29 7.93 -5.84 1.17
C PHE A 29 8.41 -7.23 1.62
N ASN A 30 9.23 -7.30 2.67
CA ASN A 30 9.65 -8.58 3.23
C ASN A 30 8.46 -9.38 3.78
N ARG A 31 7.53 -8.71 4.47
CA ARG A 31 6.31 -9.34 4.94
C ARG A 31 5.43 -9.81 3.78
N LEU A 32 5.19 -8.95 2.79
CA LEU A 32 4.39 -9.32 1.60
C LEU A 32 4.90 -10.60 0.92
N LYS A 33 6.22 -10.82 0.88
CA LYS A 33 6.83 -12.05 0.32
C LYS A 33 6.70 -13.29 1.19
N GLN A 34 6.45 -13.15 2.49
CA GLN A 34 6.30 -14.28 3.43
C GLN A 34 4.88 -14.83 3.41
N TRP A 35 3.87 -14.00 3.14
CA TRP A 35 2.46 -14.39 3.19
C TRP A 35 2.01 -15.47 2.20
N PRO A 36 2.55 -15.59 0.96
CA PRO A 36 2.27 -16.73 0.09
C PRO A 36 2.61 -18.08 0.73
N ALA A 37 3.57 -18.11 1.66
CA ALA A 37 3.94 -19.31 2.40
C ALA A 37 2.97 -19.62 3.55
N ASP A 38 2.34 -18.60 4.13
CA ASP A 38 1.45 -18.73 5.30
C ASP A 38 0.01 -19.16 4.94
N LYS A 39 -0.33 -19.28 3.65
CA LYS A 39 -1.68 -19.63 3.12
C LYS A 39 -2.83 -18.79 3.73
N MET A 40 -2.54 -17.57 4.17
CA MET A 40 -3.53 -16.68 4.74
C MET A 40 -4.38 -16.04 3.62
N PRO A 41 -5.70 -15.89 3.79
CA PRO A 41 -6.53 -15.24 2.78
C PRO A 41 -6.13 -13.76 2.62
N GLU A 42 -6.28 -13.26 1.39
CA GLU A 42 -5.84 -11.91 1.00
C GLU A 42 -6.45 -10.80 1.87
N GLN A 43 -7.72 -10.95 2.25
CA GLN A 43 -8.42 -10.00 3.11
C GLN A 43 -7.79 -9.87 4.49
N ASP A 44 -7.39 -10.97 5.11
CA ASP A 44 -6.74 -10.97 6.43
C ASP A 44 -5.35 -10.33 6.35
N ILE A 45 -4.65 -10.52 5.22
CA ILE A 45 -3.34 -9.89 4.97
C ILE A 45 -3.51 -8.37 4.87
N ILE A 46 -4.52 -7.91 4.13
CA ILE A 46 -4.82 -6.49 3.98
C ILE A 46 -5.14 -5.87 5.34
N GLU A 47 -6.06 -6.46 6.12
CA GLU A 47 -6.41 -5.93 7.45
C GLU A 47 -5.20 -5.84 8.38
N LYS A 48 -4.37 -6.88 8.41
CA LYS A 48 -3.19 -6.92 9.28
C LYS A 48 -2.19 -5.84 8.90
N LEU A 49 -1.90 -5.69 7.61
CA LEU A 49 -0.96 -4.67 7.12
C LEU A 49 -1.50 -3.24 7.29
N THR A 50 -2.81 -3.03 7.14
CA THR A 50 -3.44 -1.73 7.38
C THR A 50 -3.24 -1.31 8.84
N ARG A 51 -3.40 -2.25 9.78
CA ARG A 51 -3.18 -1.99 11.21
C ARG A 51 -1.70 -1.72 11.54
N GLU A 52 -0.79 -2.48 10.95
CA GLU A 52 0.65 -2.38 11.23
C GLU A 52 1.31 -1.13 10.62
N THR A 53 0.96 -0.81 9.37
CA THR A 53 1.63 0.27 8.62
C THR A 53 0.87 1.58 8.65
N ARG A 54 -0.41 1.57 9.07
CA ARG A 54 -1.35 2.69 8.95
C ARG A 54 -1.53 3.19 7.51
N LEU A 55 -1.16 2.39 6.52
CA LEU A 55 -1.41 2.67 5.12
C LEU A 55 -2.84 2.33 4.76
N GLY A 56 -3.38 3.04 3.77
CA GLY A 56 -4.72 2.79 3.26
C GLY A 56 -4.86 1.34 2.74
N PRO A 57 -6.01 0.68 2.97
CA PRO A 57 -6.24 -0.69 2.53
C PRO A 57 -6.11 -0.83 1.00
N ASP A 58 -6.51 0.19 0.24
CA ASP A 58 -6.38 0.23 -1.23
C ASP A 58 -4.91 0.10 -1.69
N LEU A 59 -4.00 0.83 -1.03
CA LEU A 59 -2.57 0.78 -1.36
C LEU A 59 -1.99 -0.59 -1.04
N ILE A 60 -2.40 -1.19 0.09
CA ILE A 60 -1.95 -2.50 0.49
C ILE A 60 -2.49 -3.57 -0.46
N ALA A 61 -3.78 -3.52 -0.82
CA ALA A 61 -4.37 -4.42 -1.79
C ALA A 61 -3.66 -4.35 -3.15
N PHE A 62 -3.30 -3.14 -3.59
CA PHE A 62 -2.48 -2.95 -4.78
C PHE A 62 -1.10 -3.64 -4.65
N LEU A 63 -0.40 -3.42 -3.54
CA LEU A 63 0.92 -4.03 -3.28
C LEU A 63 0.89 -5.56 -3.11
N VAL A 64 -0.24 -6.11 -2.67
CA VAL A 64 -0.45 -7.57 -2.57
C VAL A 64 -0.71 -8.18 -3.94
N ARG A 65 -1.44 -7.49 -4.83
CA ARG A 65 -1.80 -7.98 -6.16
C ARG A 65 -0.66 -7.93 -7.18
N ASP A 66 0.27 -6.98 -7.02
CA ASP A 66 1.42 -6.77 -7.93
C ASP A 66 2.67 -7.61 -7.54
N ASN A 67 2.61 -8.35 -6.42
CA ASN A 67 3.66 -9.25 -5.93
C ASN A 67 3.44 -10.70 -6.38
#